data_AF-A0A943JT67-F1
#
_entry.id   AF-A0A943JT67-F1
#
_cell.length_a   1.000
_cell.length_b   1.000
_cell.length_c   1.000
_cell.angle_alpha   90.00
_cell.angle_beta   90.00
_cell.angle_gamma   90.00
#
_symmetry.space_group_name_H-M   'P 1'
#
loop_
_entity.id
_entity.type
_entity.pdbx_description
1 polymer ?
#
loop_
_entity_poly.entity_id
_entity_poly.type
_entity_poly.pdbx_seq_one_letter_code
_entity_poly.pdbx_strand_id
1 'polypeptide(L)'
;MKKLINISFIYFILAMVCGVFYREFTKFFNFTDKTTLSFTHSHLLTLGTILFLILSLFSINTDLLSHKKFKVFLRLYNISLPFMVIMMIIRGVIQVLNVNISSGVNAAISGMAGIAHILILVSFIILFIIFKNLNVDKNNKQ
;
A
#
# COMPACT_ATOMS: atom_id res chain seq x y z
N MET A 1 0.12 -18.77 -5.78
CA MET A 1 -1.17 -18.21 -6.19
C MET A 1 -2.12 -17.99 -5.00
N LYS A 2 -2.63 -19.03 -4.33
CA LYS A 2 -3.61 -18.90 -3.20
C LYS A 2 -3.23 -17.83 -2.16
N LYS A 3 -1.95 -17.78 -1.76
CA LYS A 3 -1.45 -16.77 -0.82
C LYS A 3 -1.63 -15.32 -1.31
N LEU A 4 -1.38 -15.03 -2.59
CA LEU A 4 -1.51 -13.67 -3.13
C LEU A 4 -2.97 -13.24 -3.21
N ILE A 5 -3.86 -14.17 -3.60
CA ILE A 5 -5.32 -13.94 -3.61
C ILE A 5 -5.80 -13.64 -2.19
N ASN A 6 -5.39 -14.43 -1.19
CA ASN A 6 -5.77 -14.17 0.21
C ASN A 6 -5.29 -12.80 0.69
N ILE A 7 -4.06 -12.41 0.36
CA ILE A 7 -3.54 -11.08 0.69
C ILE A 7 -4.37 -9.98 0.01
N SER A 8 -4.67 -10.13 -1.29
CA SER A 8 -5.49 -9.17 -2.02
C SER A 8 -6.89 -9.02 -1.42
N PHE A 9 -7.48 -10.11 -0.94
CA PHE A 9 -8.80 -10.14 -0.32
C PHE A 9 -8.79 -9.46 1.06
N ILE A 10 -7.74 -9.68 1.86
CA ILE A 10 -7.56 -8.96 3.13
C ILE A 10 -7.45 -7.45 2.87
N TYR A 11 -6.62 -7.04 1.91
CA TYR A 11 -6.51 -5.63 1.55
C TYR A 11 -7.82 -5.05 0.99
N PHE A 12 -8.61 -5.86 0.28
CA PHE A 12 -9.92 -5.45 -0.22
C PHE A 12 -10.87 -5.13 0.94
N ILE A 13 -10.96 -6.03 1.94
CA ILE A 13 -11.76 -5.80 3.13
C ILE A 13 -11.31 -4.53 3.84
N LEU A 14 -9.99 -4.35 4.05
CA LEU A 14 -9.44 -3.15 4.67
C LEU A 14 -9.77 -1.89 3.85
N ALA A 15 -9.68 -1.94 2.52
CA ALA A 15 -10.02 -0.82 1.66
C ALA A 15 -11.49 -0.43 1.81
N MET A 16 -12.40 -1.40 1.88
CA MET A 16 -13.83 -1.14 2.08
C MET A 16 -14.10 -0.53 3.46
N VAL A 17 -13.49 -1.07 4.52
CA VAL A 17 -13.60 -0.52 5.88
C VAL A 17 -13.09 0.91 5.93
N CYS A 18 -11.91 1.20 5.36
CA CYS A 18 -11.36 2.56 5.31
C CYS A 18 -12.24 3.51 4.48
N GLY A 19 -12.85 3.04 3.39
CA GLY A 19 -13.75 3.84 2.57
C GLY A 19 -15.04 4.23 3.30
N VAL A 20 -15.65 3.28 4.02
CA VAL A 20 -16.80 3.55 4.89
C VAL A 20 -16.40 4.48 6.03
N PHE A 21 -15.28 4.20 6.70
CA PHE A 21 -14.76 5.04 7.79
C PHE A 21 -14.56 6.49 7.34
N TYR A 22 -13.89 6.72 6.20
CA TYR A 22 -13.73 8.06 5.65
C TYR A 22 -15.06 8.81 5.49
N ARG A 23 -16.05 8.15 4.86
CA ARG A 23 -17.35 8.77 4.57
C ARG A 23 -18.13 9.10 5.83
N GLU A 24 -18.24 8.15 6.75
CA GLU A 24 -19.02 8.34 7.97
C GLU A 24 -18.32 9.28 8.96
N PHE A 25 -16.99 9.18 9.08
CA PHE A 25 -16.22 10.02 9.98
C PHE A 25 -16.24 11.49 9.56
N THR A 26 -16.01 11.79 8.28
CA THR A 26 -16.09 13.18 7.79
C THR A 26 -17.49 13.76 7.91
N LYS A 27 -18.52 12.97 7.63
CA LYS A 27 -19.91 13.37 7.81
C LYS A 27 -20.26 13.65 9.28
N PHE A 28 -19.83 12.79 10.19
CA PHE A 28 -20.08 12.96 11.63
C PHE A 28 -19.49 14.27 12.17
N PHE A 29 -18.34 14.69 11.67
CA PHE A 29 -17.68 15.95 12.04
C PHE A 29 -18.02 17.13 11.12
N ASN A 30 -19.00 17.00 10.22
CA ASN A 30 -19.37 18.03 9.22
C ASN A 30 -18.18 18.58 8.42
N PHE A 31 -17.17 17.75 8.16
CA PHE A 31 -15.96 18.14 7.44
C PHE A 31 -16.19 18.04 5.92
N THR A 32 -16.12 19.17 5.21
CA THR A 32 -16.42 19.26 3.77
C THR A 32 -15.18 19.37 2.88
N ASP A 33 -14.00 19.60 3.47
CA ASP A 33 -12.76 19.80 2.72
C ASP A 33 -12.09 18.48 2.31
N LYS A 34 -10.98 18.60 1.56
CA LYS A 34 -10.16 17.44 1.18
C LYS A 34 -9.27 17.04 2.36
N THR A 35 -9.39 15.78 2.77
CA THR A 35 -8.54 15.15 3.79
C THR A 35 -7.75 13.99 3.20
N THR A 36 -6.55 13.73 3.75
CA THR A 36 -5.73 12.57 3.37
C THR A 36 -6.41 11.24 3.65
N LEU A 37 -7.44 11.23 4.51
CA LEU A 37 -8.23 10.04 4.82
C LEU A 37 -8.92 9.46 3.58
N SER A 38 -9.32 10.32 2.63
CA SER A 38 -9.97 9.91 1.36
C SER A 38 -9.10 8.99 0.52
N PHE A 39 -7.77 9.14 0.60
CA PHE A 39 -6.83 8.38 -0.19
C PHE A 39 -6.51 7.00 0.41
N THR A 40 -6.88 6.74 1.67
CA THR A 40 -6.61 5.43 2.32
C THR A 40 -7.32 4.29 1.58
N HIS A 41 -8.58 4.52 1.17
CA HIS A 41 -9.36 3.59 0.37
C HIS A 41 -8.69 3.30 -0.97
N SER A 42 -8.30 4.34 -1.72
CA SER A 42 -7.74 4.16 -3.07
C SER A 42 -6.37 3.50 -3.04
N HIS A 43 -5.53 3.78 -2.03
CA HIS A 43 -4.22 3.14 -1.90
C HIS A 43 -4.36 1.67 -1.51
N LEU A 44 -5.19 1.32 -0.52
CA LEU A 44 -5.43 -0.08 -0.17
C LEU A 44 -6.04 -0.87 -1.33
N LEU A 45 -7.00 -0.29 -2.04
CA LEU A 45 -7.62 -0.95 -3.19
C LEU A 45 -6.62 -1.15 -4.34
N THR A 46 -5.87 -0.11 -4.71
CA THR A 46 -4.96 -0.18 -5.86
C THR A 46 -3.69 -0.98 -5.55
N LEU A 47 -3.00 -0.61 -4.46
CA LEU A 47 -1.70 -1.15 -4.10
C LEU A 47 -1.81 -2.45 -3.29
N GLY A 48 -2.92 -2.64 -2.56
CA GLY A 48 -3.16 -3.85 -1.77
C GLY A 48 -3.99 -4.91 -2.49
N THR A 49 -5.06 -4.52 -3.20
CA THR A 49 -5.92 -5.49 -3.90
C THR A 49 -5.49 -5.71 -5.33
N ILE A 50 -5.55 -4.66 -6.16
CA ILE A 50 -5.33 -4.78 -7.62
C ILE A 50 -3.92 -5.28 -7.92
N LEU A 51 -2.89 -4.69 -7.30
CA LEU A 51 -1.51 -5.14 -7.50
C LEU A 51 -1.33 -6.63 -7.19
N PHE A 52 -1.87 -7.11 -6.05
CA PHE A 52 -1.71 -8.52 -5.67
C PHE A 52 -2.50 -9.47 -6.57
N LEU A 53 -3.65 -9.05 -7.10
CA LEU A 53 -4.37 -9.80 -8.13
C LEU A 53 -3.56 -9.89 -9.42
N ILE A 54 -2.96 -8.78 -9.87
CA ILE A 54 -2.06 -8.76 -11.04
C ILE A 54 -0.87 -9.68 -10.81
N LEU A 55 -0.20 -9.61 -9.65
CA LEU A 55 0.90 -10.51 -9.29
C LEU A 55 0.45 -11.97 -9.24
N SER A 56 -0.77 -12.24 -8.80
CA SER A 56 -1.35 -13.58 -8.81
C SER A 56 -1.51 -14.10 -10.24
N LEU A 57 -2.06 -13.30 -11.15
CA LEU A 57 -2.16 -13.64 -12.58
C LEU A 57 -0.78 -13.86 -13.21
N PHE A 58 0.17 -12.98 -12.92
CA PHE A 58 1.54 -13.10 -13.44
C PHE A 58 2.22 -14.38 -12.94
N SER A 59 1.93 -14.81 -11.71
CA SER A 59 2.45 -16.05 -11.14
C SER A 59 1.92 -17.33 -11.78
N ILE A 60 0.89 -17.26 -12.62
CA ILE A 60 0.39 -18.42 -13.37
C ILE A 60 1.34 -18.75 -14.52
N ASN A 61 1.91 -17.72 -15.17
CA ASN A 61 2.72 -17.86 -16.39
C ASN A 61 4.23 -17.65 -16.15
N THR A 62 4.66 -17.53 -14.89
CA THR A 62 6.05 -17.26 -14.51
C THR A 62 6.42 -17.93 -13.18
N ASP A 63 7.72 -18.19 -12.99
CA ASP A 63 8.29 -18.71 -11.74
C ASP A 63 8.42 -17.63 -10.64
N LEU A 64 7.59 -16.59 -10.68
CA LEU A 64 7.65 -15.42 -9.78
C LEU A 64 7.70 -15.81 -8.30
N LEU A 65 6.88 -16.79 -7.90
CA LEU A 65 6.78 -17.23 -6.50
C LEU A 65 8.02 -17.98 -6.02
N SER A 66 8.75 -18.61 -6.93
CA SER A 66 9.95 -19.39 -6.65
C SER A 66 11.20 -18.51 -6.56
N HIS A 67 11.15 -17.28 -7.10
CA HIS A 67 12.27 -16.36 -7.10
C HIS A 67 12.62 -15.91 -5.66
N LYS A 68 13.90 -16.06 -5.26
CA LYS A 68 14.36 -15.81 -3.87
C LYS A 68 13.98 -14.41 -3.35
N LYS A 69 14.12 -13.39 -4.19
CA LYS A 69 13.80 -11.99 -3.85
C LYS A 69 12.29 -11.74 -3.65
N PHE A 70 11.41 -12.61 -4.14
CA PHE A 70 9.97 -12.42 -4.03
C PHE A 70 9.48 -12.50 -2.58
N LYS A 71 10.09 -13.37 -1.75
CA LYS A 71 9.79 -13.43 -0.31
C LYS A 71 10.19 -12.13 0.41
N VAL A 72 11.31 -11.52 0.00
CA VAL A 72 11.79 -10.24 0.52
C VAL A 72 10.83 -9.12 0.14
N PHE A 73 10.47 -9.04 -1.15
CA PHE A 73 9.45 -8.13 -1.66
C PHE A 73 8.15 -8.24 -0.86
N LEU A 74 7.60 -9.45 -0.73
CA LEU A 74 6.34 -9.67 -0.02
C LEU A 74 6.38 -9.17 1.43
N ARG A 75 7.47 -9.45 2.16
CA ARG A 75 7.58 -9.01 3.56
C ARG A 75 7.70 -7.49 3.65
N LEU A 76 8.59 -6.90 2.87
CA LEU A 76 8.82 -5.45 2.89
C LEU A 76 7.55 -4.70 2.47
N TYR A 77 6.89 -5.14 1.39
CA TYR A 77 5.68 -4.51 0.87
C TYR A 77 4.52 -4.54 1.88
N ASN A 78 4.30 -5.70 2.53
CA ASN A 78 3.25 -5.85 3.55
C ASN A 78 3.56 -5.14 4.88
N ILE A 79 4.76 -4.61 5.07
CA ILE A 79 5.06 -3.69 6.18
C ILE A 79 4.87 -2.25 5.71
N SER A 80 5.38 -1.94 4.51
CA SER A 80 5.41 -0.59 3.93
C SER A 80 4.01 -0.04 3.68
N LEU A 81 3.11 -0.82 3.08
CA LEU A 81 1.77 -0.36 2.70
C LEU A 81 0.89 -0.07 3.92
N PRO A 82 0.78 -0.98 4.92
CA PRO A 82 0.06 -0.65 6.16
C PRO A 82 0.67 0.56 6.88
N PHE A 83 1.99 0.67 6.94
CA PHE A 83 2.65 1.83 7.56
C PHE A 83 2.29 3.15 6.88
N MET A 84 2.28 3.17 5.54
CA MET A 84 1.82 4.33 4.76
C MET A 84 0.37 4.68 5.07
N VAL A 85 -0.53 3.69 5.07
CA VAL A 85 -1.96 3.90 5.35
C VAL A 85 -2.18 4.42 6.76
N ILE A 86 -1.47 3.88 7.76
CA ILE A 86 -1.52 4.38 9.14
C ILE A 86 -1.15 5.86 9.19
N MET A 87 -0.08 6.29 8.50
CA MET A 87 0.32 7.70 8.46
C MET A 87 -0.74 8.58 7.79
N MET A 88 -1.41 8.10 6.74
CA MET A 88 -2.52 8.81 6.09
C MET A 88 -3.74 8.92 6.99
N ILE A 89 -4.05 7.89 7.80
CA ILE A 89 -5.11 7.92 8.81
C ILE A 89 -4.78 8.93 9.89
N ILE A 90 -3.57 8.88 10.48
CA ILE A 90 -3.14 9.83 11.52
C ILE A 90 -3.28 11.27 11.01
N ARG A 91 -2.72 11.55 9.83
CA ARG A 91 -2.81 12.88 9.21
C ARG A 91 -4.26 13.29 8.94
N GLY A 92 -5.05 12.37 8.42
CA GLY A 92 -6.43 12.64 8.00
C GLY A 92 -7.37 12.87 9.16
N VAL A 93 -7.19 12.14 10.26
CA VAL A 93 -7.95 12.32 11.50
C VAL A 93 -7.63 13.67 12.14
N ILE A 94 -6.35 14.05 12.22
CA ILE A 94 -5.93 15.38 12.72
C ILE A 94 -6.58 16.51 11.90
N GLN A 95 -6.63 16.37 10.57
CA GLN A 95 -7.28 17.32 9.68
C GLN A 95 -8.78 17.43 9.93
N VAL A 96 -9.49 16.30 9.99
CA VAL A 96 -10.95 16.29 10.18
C VAL A 96 -11.36 16.82 11.54
N LEU A 97 -10.59 16.51 12.59
CA LEU A 97 -10.83 17.01 13.94
C LEU A 97 -10.36 18.46 14.16
N ASN A 98 -9.73 19.09 13.17
CA ASN A 98 -9.13 20.43 13.28
C ASN A 98 -8.23 20.58 14.52
N VAL A 99 -7.43 19.55 14.84
CA VAL A 99 -6.53 19.58 16.00
C VAL A 99 -5.34 20.49 15.70
N ASN A 100 -5.18 21.54 16.50
CA ASN A 100 -4.01 22.40 16.45
C ASN A 100 -2.77 21.63 16.96
N ILE A 101 -1.90 21.24 16.04
CA ILE A 101 -0.62 20.60 16.33
C ILE A 101 0.53 21.59 16.15
N SER A 102 1.61 21.43 16.92
CA SER A 102 2.81 22.26 16.76
C SER A 102 3.50 21.98 15.40
N SER A 103 4.30 22.94 14.94
CA SER A 103 5.09 22.80 13.70
C SER A 103 6.02 21.58 13.75
N GLY A 104 6.61 21.28 14.92
CA GLY A 104 7.44 20.10 15.13
C GLY A 104 6.70 18.78 14.94
N VAL A 105 5.49 18.65 15.50
CA VAL A 105 4.65 17.46 15.33
C VAL A 105 4.20 17.32 13.87
N ASN A 106 3.82 18.44 13.24
CA ASN A 106 3.44 18.47 11.83
C ASN A 106 4.58 17.98 10.92
N ALA A 107 5.81 18.45 11.16
CA ALA A 107 7.01 18.04 10.44
C ALA A 107 7.34 16.56 10.69
N ALA A 108 7.22 16.07 11.93
CA ALA A 108 7.46 14.67 12.27
C ALA A 108 6.49 13.73 11.54
N ILE A 109 5.19 14.04 11.50
CA ILE A 109 4.19 13.25 10.76
C ILE A 109 4.54 13.21 9.27
N SER A 110 4.92 14.36 8.70
CA SER A 110 5.35 14.44 7.30
C SER A 110 6.61 13.62 7.03
N GLY A 111 7.61 13.67 7.92
CA GLY A 111 8.83 12.88 7.82
C GLY A 111 8.54 11.37 7.85
N MET A 112 7.69 10.92 8.77
CA MET A 112 7.27 9.51 8.87
C MET A 112 6.50 9.05 7.63
N ALA A 113 5.63 9.89 7.07
CA ALA A 113 4.97 9.62 5.80
C ALA A 113 5.98 9.52 4.64
N GLY A 114 7.04 10.33 4.66
CA GLY A 114 8.16 10.24 3.72
C GLY A 114 8.91 8.92 3.81
N ILE A 115 9.18 8.43 5.02
CA ILE A 115 9.80 7.10 5.24
C ILE A 115 8.92 6.00 4.67
N ALA A 116 7.60 6.08 4.85
CA ALA A 116 6.67 5.11 4.27
C ALA A 116 6.75 5.07 2.73
N HIS A 117 6.90 6.22 2.07
CA HIS A 117 7.10 6.29 0.63
C HIS A 117 8.42 5.66 0.19
N ILE A 118 9.52 5.89 0.92
CA ILE A 118 10.82 5.27 0.64
C ILE A 118 10.72 3.75 0.73
N LEU A 119 10.05 3.22 1.77
CA LEU A 119 9.86 1.78 1.94
C LEU A 119 9.04 1.16 0.79
N ILE A 120 7.97 1.84 0.34
CA ILE A 120 7.20 1.44 -0.84
C ILE A 120 8.08 1.46 -2.09
N LEU A 121 8.85 2.53 -2.31
CA LEU A 121 9.77 2.67 -3.45
C LEU A 121 10.76 1.51 -3.49
N VAL A 122 11.43 1.22 -2.38
CA VAL A 122 12.39 0.10 -2.29
C VAL A 122 11.70 -1.23 -2.60
N SER A 123 10.48 -1.43 -2.11
CA SER A 123 9.70 -2.64 -2.43
C SER A 123 9.43 -2.76 -3.92
N PHE A 124 9.01 -1.68 -4.58
CA PHE A 124 8.81 -1.67 -6.04
C PHE A 124 10.10 -1.89 -6.83
N ILE A 125 11.23 -1.30 -6.41
CA ILE A 125 12.54 -1.56 -7.03
C ILE A 125 12.88 -3.05 -6.99
N ILE A 126 12.67 -3.72 -5.85
CA ILE A 126 12.87 -5.17 -5.74
C ILE A 126 11.96 -5.92 -6.72
N LEU A 127 10.69 -5.51 -6.84
CA LEU A 127 9.74 -6.11 -7.77
C LEU A 127 10.20 -5.97 -9.24
N PHE A 128 10.65 -4.78 -9.66
CA PHE A 128 11.19 -4.56 -11.01
C PHE A 128 12.44 -5.40 -11.28
N ILE A 129 13.33 -5.54 -10.30
CA ILE A 129 14.51 -6.42 -10.43
C ILE A 129 14.08 -7.88 -10.65
N ILE A 130 13.05 -8.34 -9.95
CA ILE A 130 12.51 -9.70 -10.14
C ILE A 130 11.98 -9.86 -11.57
N PHE A 131 11.19 -8.91 -12.08
CA PHE A 131 10.66 -8.99 -13.43
C PHE A 131 11.76 -8.96 -14.50
N LYS A 132 12.80 -8.13 -14.33
CA LYS A 132 13.95 -8.11 -15.24
C LYS A 132 14.64 -9.48 -15.28
N ASN A 133 14.84 -10.11 -14.13
CA ASN A 133 15.48 -11.42 -14.03
C ASN A 133 14.63 -12.53 -14.68
N LEU A 134 13.32 -12.55 -14.42
CA LEU A 134 12.40 -13.53 -15.00
C LEU A 134 12.36 -13.45 -16.54
N ASN A 135 12.54 -12.26 -17.12
CA ASN A 135 12.58 -12.10 -18.56
C ASN A 135 13.87 -12.65 -19.18
N VAL A 136 15.01 -12.46 -18.51
CA VAL A 136 16.30 -13.01 -18.94
C VAL A 136 16.28 -14.54 -18.91
N ASP A 137 15.71 -15.14 -17.86
CA ASP A 137 15.61 -16.60 -17.74
C ASP A 137 14.72 -17.24 -18.82
N LYS A 138 13.72 -16.51 -19.34
CA LYS A 138 12.89 -16.97 -20.46
C LYS A 138 13.65 -16.94 -21.78
N ASN A 139 14.42 -15.88 -22.05
CA ASN A 139 15.20 -15.76 -23.28
C ASN A 139 16.36 -16.76 -23.37
N ASN A 140 16.92 -17.19 -22.23
CA ASN A 140 17.98 -18.21 -22.20
C ASN A 140 17.46 -19.66 -22.33
N LYS A 141 16.14 -19.87 -22.26
CA LYS A 141 15.49 -21.19 -22.38
C LYS A 141 14.82 -21.42 -23.75
N GLN A 142 14.77 -20.39 -24.60
CA GLN A 142 14.33 -20.46 -26.01
C GLN A 142 15.55 -20.65 -26.90
#